data_AF-A0A8K0G8B4-F1
#
_entry.id   AF-A0A8K0G8B4-F1
#
_cell.length_a   1.000
_cell.length_b   1.000
_cell.length_c   1.000
_cell.angle_alpha   90.00
_cell.angle_beta   90.00
_cell.angle_gamma   90.00
#
_symmetry.space_group_name_H-M   'P 1'
#
loop_
_entity.id
_entity.type
_entity.pdbx_description
1 polymer ?
#
loop_
_entity_poly.entity_id
_entity_poly.type
_entity_poly.pdbx_seq_one_letter_code
_entity_poly.pdbx_strand_id
1 'polypeptide(L)'
;MSDLMKDPSNTGNGRKSISVPVMPPKKNLIRVLNRPRPEKKLVVVTMDQVIFDANSPMDNFKARPFFHEFFTKVYEFYDIAIWSSKSMEELEDEMILLGMNKYPDYKFLCCLDMRALLSVPSNDRTVW
;
A
#
# COMPACT_ATOMS: atom_id res chain seq x y z
N MET A 1 -9.57 59.70 11.92
CA MET A 1 -10.05 58.43 11.36
C MET A 1 -8.82 57.54 11.19
N SER A 2 -8.57 56.73 12.20
CA SER A 2 -7.36 55.93 12.42
C SER A 2 -7.48 54.59 11.72
N ASP A 3 -6.88 54.44 10.54
CA ASP A 3 -6.81 53.16 9.84
C ASP A 3 -5.48 53.06 9.07
N LEU A 4 -4.39 52.76 9.78
CA LEU A 4 -3.19 52.21 9.17
C LEU A 4 -2.28 51.55 10.21
N MET A 5 -2.51 50.26 10.46
CA MET A 5 -1.49 49.22 10.72
C MET A 5 -2.22 47.92 11.09
N LYS A 6 -2.49 47.07 10.10
CA LYS A 6 -2.72 45.65 10.34
C LYS A 6 -1.35 44.97 10.35
N ASP A 7 -1.03 44.37 11.49
CA ASP A 7 0.13 43.51 11.72
C ASP A 7 0.16 42.37 10.68
N PRO A 8 1.26 42.18 9.92
CA PRO A 8 1.35 41.17 8.86
C PRO A 8 1.60 39.74 9.39
N SER A 9 1.53 39.49 10.69
CA SER A 9 1.86 38.16 11.26
C SER A 9 0.73 37.12 11.29
N ASN A 10 -0.47 37.40 10.74
CA ASN A 10 -1.56 36.41 10.73
C ASN A 10 -1.87 35.83 9.34
N THR A 11 -0.88 35.19 8.71
CA THR A 11 -1.17 34.15 7.70
C THR A 11 -1.41 32.83 8.44
N GLY A 12 -2.61 32.71 9.00
CA GLY A 12 -3.13 31.47 9.56
C GLY A 12 -3.26 30.42 8.47
N ASN A 13 -2.15 29.77 8.11
CA ASN A 13 -2.14 28.59 7.28
C ASN A 13 -2.62 27.41 8.14
N GLY A 14 -3.90 27.45 8.49
CA GLY A 14 -4.57 26.39 9.23
C GLY A 14 -4.57 25.13 8.38
N ARG A 15 -3.57 24.26 8.58
CA ARG A 15 -3.65 22.87 8.14
C ARG A 15 -4.94 22.32 8.74
N LYS A 16 -5.98 22.15 7.92
CA LYS A 16 -7.20 21.44 8.33
C LYS A 16 -6.75 20.06 8.78
N SER A 17 -6.80 19.79 10.09
CA SER A 17 -6.56 18.46 10.61
C SER A 17 -7.68 17.57 10.09
N ILE A 18 -7.35 16.66 9.18
CA ILE A 18 -8.30 15.61 8.79
C ILE A 18 -8.41 14.69 10.00
N SER A 19 -9.56 14.72 10.67
CA SER A 19 -9.89 13.73 11.69
C SER A 19 -10.05 12.38 10.99
N VAL A 20 -9.03 11.52 11.08
CA VAL A 20 -9.16 10.14 10.61
C VAL A 20 -10.14 9.44 11.55
N PRO A 21 -11.28 8.92 11.06
CA PRO A 21 -12.21 8.19 11.92
C PRO A 21 -11.48 6.99 12.52
N VAL A 22 -11.49 6.89 13.85
CA VAL A 22 -10.99 5.70 14.55
C VAL A 22 -11.96 4.57 14.27
N MET A 23 -11.72 3.82 13.20
CA MET A 23 -12.51 2.63 12.89
C MET A 23 -12.13 1.51 13.86
N PRO A 24 -13.11 0.73 14.35
CA PRO A 24 -12.80 -0.46 15.13
C PRO A 24 -11.92 -1.39 14.27
N PRO A 25 -10.93 -2.08 14.87
CA PRO A 25 -10.07 -2.98 14.13
C PRO A 25 -10.92 -4.04 13.44
N LYS A 26 -10.97 -4.02 12.10
CA LYS A 26 -11.65 -5.06 11.34
C LYS A 26 -10.86 -6.36 11.54
N LYS A 27 -11.55 -7.43 11.94
CA LYS A 27 -10.92 -8.74 12.14
C LYS A 27 -10.55 -9.35 10.79
N ASN A 28 -9.47 -10.15 10.78
CA ASN A 28 -9.04 -10.96 9.63
C ASN A 28 -8.65 -10.17 8.35
N LEU A 29 -8.16 -8.94 8.50
CA LEU A 29 -7.67 -8.13 7.37
C LEU A 29 -6.27 -8.54 6.88
N ILE A 30 -5.48 -9.15 7.76
CA ILE A 30 -4.08 -9.49 7.51
C ILE A 30 -3.97 -11.01 7.49
N ARG A 31 -3.55 -11.56 6.36
CA ARG A 31 -3.20 -12.98 6.23
C ARG A 31 -1.71 -13.13 6.50
N VAL A 32 -1.36 -13.66 7.67
CA VAL A 32 0.05 -13.92 8.05
C VAL A 32 0.51 -15.20 7.35
N LEU A 33 1.63 -15.12 6.63
CA LEU A 33 2.20 -16.22 5.86
C LEU A 33 3.47 -16.78 6.50
N ASN A 34 4.32 -15.91 7.04
CA ASN A 34 5.55 -16.29 7.71
C ASN A 34 5.70 -15.52 9.04
N ARG A 35 6.68 -15.90 9.86
CA ARG A 35 7.03 -15.14 11.07
C ARG A 35 7.95 -13.96 10.72
N PRO A 36 7.85 -12.83 11.45
CA PRO A 36 8.82 -11.75 11.33
C PRO A 36 10.24 -12.25 11.61
N ARG A 37 11.21 -11.74 10.86
CA ARG A 37 12.62 -12.04 11.10
C ARG A 37 13.20 -11.03 12.09
N PRO A 38 14.01 -11.47 13.07
CA PRO A 38 14.62 -10.56 14.05
C PRO A 38 15.37 -9.41 13.37
N GLU A 39 15.25 -8.21 13.92
CA GLU A 39 15.94 -6.99 13.48
C GLU A 39 15.64 -6.54 12.03
N LYS A 40 14.62 -7.10 11.36
CA LYS A 40 14.20 -6.66 10.02
C LYS A 40 13.08 -5.63 10.11
N LYS A 41 13.20 -4.57 9.30
CA LYS A 41 12.14 -3.58 9.09
C LYS A 41 11.08 -4.15 8.15
N LEU A 42 9.90 -3.55 8.13
CA LEU A 42 8.82 -3.93 7.20
C LEU A 42 8.80 -3.00 6.00
N VAL A 43 8.72 -3.57 4.79
CA VAL A 43 8.30 -2.85 3.59
C VAL A 43 6.94 -3.37 3.16
N VAL A 44 6.03 -2.45 2.81
CA VAL A 44 4.73 -2.77 2.23
C VAL A 44 4.81 -2.44 0.75
N VAL A 45 4.58 -3.43 -0.10
CA VAL A 45 4.63 -3.26 -1.55
C VAL A 45 3.22 -3.43 -2.10
N THR A 46 2.74 -2.44 -2.83
CA THR A 46 1.47 -2.57 -3.56
C THR A 46 1.66 -3.48 -4.75
N MET A 47 0.72 -4.39 -4.97
CA MET A 47 0.77 -5.33 -6.07
C MET A 47 0.33 -4.61 -7.36
N ASP A 48 -0.83 -3.94 -7.31
CA ASP A 48 -1.43 -3.28 -8.48
C ASP A 48 -0.54 -2.13 -8.97
N GLN A 49 -0.26 -2.08 -10.28
CA GLN A 49 0.53 -1.03 -10.97
C GLN A 49 2.05 -1.00 -10.70
N VAL A 50 2.55 -1.64 -9.64
CA VAL A 50 4.00 -1.72 -9.36
C VAL A 50 4.60 -3.01 -9.91
N ILE A 51 3.94 -4.16 -9.74
CA ILE A 51 4.50 -5.45 -10.16
C ILE A 51 4.02 -5.84 -11.57
N PHE A 52 2.87 -5.34 -12.03
CA PHE A 52 2.41 -5.52 -13.41
C PHE A 52 1.49 -4.38 -13.88
N ASP A 53 1.29 -4.31 -15.20
CA ASP A 53 0.31 -3.42 -15.81
C ASP A 53 -1.08 -4.07 -15.76
N ALA A 54 -1.91 -3.61 -14.81
CA ALA A 54 -3.26 -4.12 -14.59
C ALA A 54 -4.24 -3.83 -15.75
N ASN A 55 -3.84 -3.01 -16.71
CA ASN A 55 -4.64 -2.69 -17.90
C ASN A 55 -4.33 -3.61 -19.09
N SER A 56 -3.32 -4.46 -19.00
CA SER A 56 -2.97 -5.39 -20.06
C SER A 56 -3.89 -6.62 -20.05
N PRO A 57 -4.40 -7.08 -21.21
CA PRO A 57 -5.21 -8.30 -21.29
C PRO A 57 -4.50 -9.49 -20.66
N MET A 58 -5.25 -10.44 -20.10
CA MET A 58 -4.73 -11.60 -19.37
C MET A 58 -3.75 -12.44 -20.21
N ASP A 59 -3.95 -12.49 -21.53
CA ASP A 59 -3.08 -13.19 -22.49
C ASP A 59 -1.73 -12.48 -22.73
N ASN A 60 -1.59 -11.23 -22.28
CA ASN A 60 -0.40 -10.39 -22.39
C ASN A 60 0.06 -9.88 -21.02
N PHE A 61 -0.10 -10.71 -19.99
CA PHE A 61 0.32 -10.40 -18.64
C PHE A 61 1.84 -10.13 -18.58
N LYS A 62 2.22 -8.86 -18.44
CA LYS A 62 3.63 -8.44 -18.35
C LYS A 62 3.95 -8.05 -16.91
N ALA A 63 4.55 -8.98 -16.19
CA ALA A 63 5.23 -8.66 -14.95
C ALA A 63 6.33 -7.62 -15.24
N ARG A 64 6.53 -6.67 -14.32
CA ARG A 64 7.60 -5.70 -14.39
C ARG A 64 8.93 -6.46 -14.44
N PRO A 65 9.82 -6.15 -15.40
CA PRO A 65 11.13 -6.79 -15.46
C PRO A 65 11.85 -6.71 -14.10
N PHE A 66 12.54 -7.80 -13.74
CA PHE A 66 13.35 -7.91 -12.52
C PHE A 66 12.59 -7.87 -11.19
N PHE A 67 11.26 -8.07 -11.17
CA PHE A 67 10.51 -8.02 -9.91
C PHE A 67 10.95 -9.10 -8.88
N HIS A 68 11.32 -10.30 -9.33
CA HIS A 68 11.87 -11.33 -8.45
C HIS A 68 13.23 -10.91 -7.85
N GLU A 69 14.13 -10.37 -8.67
CA GLU A 69 15.42 -9.85 -8.22
C GLU A 69 15.24 -8.70 -7.23
N PHE A 70 14.31 -7.79 -7.51
CA PHE A 70 13.91 -6.72 -6.60
C PHE A 70 13.49 -7.29 -5.24
N PHE A 71 12.60 -8.28 -5.20
CA PHE A 71 12.17 -8.87 -3.94
C PHE A 71 13.29 -9.61 -3.21
N THR A 72 14.16 -10.33 -3.93
CA THR A 72 15.35 -10.95 -3.33
C THR A 72 16.22 -9.90 -2.65
N LYS A 73 16.51 -8.78 -3.32
CA LYS A 73 17.32 -7.69 -2.75
C LYS A 73 16.65 -6.97 -1.59
N VAL A 74 15.35 -6.74 -1.68
CA VAL A 74 14.57 -6.18 -0.58
C VAL A 74 14.59 -7.11 0.63
N TYR A 75 14.44 -8.42 0.42
CA TYR A 75 14.36 -9.41 1.48
C TYR A 75 15.64 -9.50 2.30
N GLU A 76 16.81 -9.15 1.74
CA GLU A 76 18.08 -9.04 2.49
C GLU A 76 17.95 -8.06 3.69
N PHE A 77 17.12 -7.01 3.57
CA PHE A 77 17.03 -5.92 4.55
C PHE A 77 15.66 -5.78 5.24
N TYR A 78 14.59 -6.23 4.59
CA TYR A 78 13.21 -6.02 5.04
C TYR A 78 12.38 -7.30 4.99
N ASP A 79 11.50 -7.47 5.97
CA ASP A 79 10.31 -8.30 5.80
C ASP A 79 9.34 -7.62 4.81
N ILE A 80 8.66 -8.43 4.00
CA ILE A 80 7.85 -7.93 2.90
C ILE A 80 6.38 -8.22 3.20
N ALA A 81 5.55 -7.18 3.26
CA ALA A 81 4.10 -7.32 3.19
C ALA A 81 3.61 -6.93 1.79
N ILE A 82 2.68 -7.70 1.25
CA ILE A 82 2.00 -7.35 0.00
C ILE A 82 0.63 -6.78 0.31
N TRP A 83 0.26 -5.73 -0.41
CA TRP A 83 -1.07 -5.15 -0.34
C TRP A 83 -1.67 -4.99 -1.75
N SER A 84 -2.94 -5.37 -1.92
CA SER A 84 -3.70 -5.15 -3.16
C SER A 84 -5.01 -4.40 -2.90
N SER A 85 -5.44 -3.65 -3.91
CA SER A 85 -6.76 -3.02 -4.02
C SER A 85 -7.85 -3.99 -4.51
N LYS A 86 -7.51 -5.25 -4.74
CA LYS A 86 -8.42 -6.35 -5.10
C LYS A 86 -8.76 -7.24 -3.91
N SER A 87 -9.54 -8.30 -4.12
CA SER A 87 -9.83 -9.30 -3.11
C SER A 87 -8.61 -10.19 -2.79
N MET A 88 -8.64 -10.85 -1.62
CA MET A 88 -7.59 -11.79 -1.25
C MET A 88 -7.48 -12.99 -2.20
N GLU A 89 -8.60 -13.45 -2.77
CA GLU A 89 -8.64 -14.55 -3.75
C GLU A 89 -7.88 -14.17 -5.03
N GLU A 90 -8.21 -13.00 -5.59
CA GLU A 90 -7.52 -12.48 -6.78
C GLU A 90 -6.01 -12.26 -6.52
N LEU A 91 -5.66 -11.73 -5.34
CA LEU A 91 -4.26 -11.56 -4.96
C LEU A 91 -3.52 -12.91 -4.89
N GLU A 92 -4.15 -13.95 -4.36
CA GLU A 92 -3.54 -15.28 -4.28
C GLU A 92 -3.33 -15.90 -5.66
N ASP A 93 -4.31 -15.77 -6.55
CA ASP A 93 -4.20 -16.24 -7.93
C ASP A 93 -3.07 -15.52 -8.68
N GLU A 94 -2.94 -14.21 -8.50
CA GLU A 94 -1.86 -13.41 -9.09
C GLU A 94 -0.48 -13.83 -8.55
N MET A 95 -0.36 -14.06 -7.24
CA MET A 95 0.88 -14.54 -6.63
C MET A 95 1.27 -15.93 -7.13
N ILE A 96 0.29 -16.81 -7.38
CA ILE A 96 0.51 -18.14 -7.97
C ILE A 96 0.96 -18.00 -9.42
N LEU A 97 0.25 -17.19 -10.22
CA LEU A 97 0.52 -16.96 -11.64
C LEU A 97 1.94 -16.40 -11.85
N LEU A 98 2.38 -15.50 -10.97
CA LEU A 98 3.71 -14.90 -11.00
C LEU A 98 4.81 -15.78 -10.38
N GLY A 99 4.46 -16.93 -9.82
CA GLY A 99 5.39 -17.81 -9.10
C GLY A 99 5.95 -17.21 -7.81
N MET A 100 5.33 -16.14 -7.29
CA MET A 100 5.77 -15.43 -6.08
C MET A 100 5.63 -16.28 -4.83
N ASN A 101 4.63 -17.17 -4.80
CA ASN A 101 4.35 -18.06 -3.67
C ASN A 101 5.40 -19.17 -3.48
N LYS A 102 6.21 -19.47 -4.51
CA LYS A 102 7.18 -20.57 -4.52
C LYS A 102 8.62 -20.11 -4.81
N TYR A 103 8.87 -18.81 -4.86
CA TYR A 103 10.21 -18.31 -5.16
C TYR A 103 11.16 -18.59 -3.96
N PRO A 104 12.34 -19.19 -4.17
CA PRO A 104 13.17 -19.67 -3.07
C PRO A 104 13.88 -18.56 -2.28
N ASP A 105 14.15 -17.42 -2.91
CA ASP A 105 15.07 -16.42 -2.37
C ASP A 105 14.39 -15.33 -1.51
N TYR A 106 13.06 -15.31 -1.46
CA TYR A 106 12.32 -14.39 -0.59
C TYR A 106 11.03 -15.03 -0.07
N LYS A 107 10.50 -14.46 1.02
CA LYS A 107 9.20 -14.84 1.57
C LYS A 107 8.42 -13.61 1.99
N PHE A 108 7.11 -13.64 1.77
CA PHE A 108 6.21 -12.63 2.30
C PHE A 108 5.89 -12.89 3.77
N LEU A 109 5.92 -11.85 4.57
CA LEU A 109 5.48 -11.87 5.95
C LEU A 109 3.96 -12.03 6.03
N CYS A 110 3.23 -11.19 5.29
CA CYS A 110 1.77 -11.19 5.26
C CYS A 110 1.22 -10.53 3.98
N CYS A 111 -0.08 -10.76 3.75
CA CYS A 111 -0.85 -10.12 2.68
C CYS A 111 -2.04 -9.34 3.26
N LEU A 112 -2.38 -8.25 2.59
CA LEU A 112 -3.57 -7.42 2.83
C LEU A 112 -4.33 -7.22 1.52
N ASP A 113 -5.66 -7.18 1.61
CA ASP A 113 -6.54 -6.93 0.47
C ASP A 113 -7.29 -5.60 0.63
N MET A 114 -8.18 -5.29 -0.32
CA MET A 114 -8.97 -4.06 -0.31
C MET A 114 -9.76 -3.80 0.98
N ARG A 115 -10.08 -4.84 1.76
CA ARG A 115 -10.86 -4.67 3.01
C ARG A 115 -10.04 -3.98 4.09
N ALA A 116 -8.71 -4.04 3.98
CA ALA A 116 -7.78 -3.33 4.86
C ALA A 116 -7.76 -1.82 4.61
N LEU A 117 -8.33 -1.37 3.49
CA LEU A 117 -8.42 0.05 3.17
C LEU A 117 -9.48 0.78 3.99
N LEU A 118 -9.18 2.05 4.23
CA LEU A 118 -10.09 3.03 4.80
C LEU A 118 -10.72 3.82 3.66
N SER A 119 -12.04 3.93 3.68
CA SER A 119 -12.73 4.91 2.82
C SER A 119 -12.63 6.26 3.51
N VAL A 120 -11.98 7.22 2.86
CA VAL A 120 -11.93 8.61 3.31
C VAL A 120 -13.01 9.37 2.55
N PRO A 121 -14.09 9.82 3.20
CA PRO A 121 -15.12 10.63 2.53
C PRO A 121 -14.50 11.94 2.06
N SER A 122 -14.64 12.28 0.79
CA SER A 122 -14.29 13.61 0.29
C SER A 122 -15.39 14.60 0.68
N ASN A 123 -15.19 15.33 1.77
CA ASN A 123 -16.08 16.43 2.14
C ASN A 123 -15.87 17.70 1.31
N ASP A 124 -14.95 17.68 0.34
CA ASP A 124 -14.70 18.79 -0.59
C ASP A 124 -14.74 18.26 -2.03
N ARG A 125 -15.73 18.73 -2.82
CA ARG A 125 -15.75 18.64 -4.29
C ARG A 125 -14.75 19.61 -4.92
N THR A 126 -13.53 19.69 -4.42
CA THR A 126 -12.42 20.21 -5.23
C THR A 126 -11.99 19.07 -6.14
N VAL A 127 -12.64 19.06 -7.29
CA VAL A 127 -12.17 18.46 -8.54
C VAL A 127 -10.65 18.64 -8.65
N TRP A 128 -9.96 17.52 -8.88
CA TRP A 128 -8.58 17.52 -9.37
C TRP A 128 -8.54 18.07 -10.79
#